data_AF-R6QGE2-F1
#
_entry.id   AF-R6QGE2-F1
#
_cell.length_a   1.000
_cell.length_b   1.000
_cell.length_c   1.000
_cell.angle_alpha   90.00
_cell.angle_beta   90.00
_cell.angle_gamma   90.00
#
_symmetry.space_group_name_H-M   'P 1'
#
loop_
_entity.id
_entity.type
_entity.pdbx_description
1 polymer ?
#
loop_
_entity_poly.entity_id
_entity_poly.type
_entity_poly.pdbx_seq_one_letter_code
_entity_poly.pdbx_strand_id
1 'polypeptide(L)'
;MPIINFSNPFSIFVGVILFVLVLYLAKTNKKAWITGTMLFAFIGLLICHTIEFVAIGSQSDEIYKAIITSAGVDLIFIFLSFISYLWVDDMEAKEGKRKSIDNSLDWFWNKV
;
A
#
# COMPACT_ATOMS: atom_id res chain seq x y z
N MET A 1 13.05 -17.25 -6.11
CA MET A 1 11.91 -16.40 -6.50
C MET A 1 11.54 -15.53 -5.30
N PRO A 2 11.04 -14.30 -5.51
CA PRO A 2 10.67 -13.41 -4.41
C PRO A 2 9.57 -14.01 -3.52
N ILE A 3 9.53 -13.63 -2.24
CA ILE A 3 8.48 -14.02 -1.29
C ILE A 3 7.09 -13.70 -1.86
N ILE A 4 6.89 -12.52 -2.44
CA ILE A 4 5.72 -12.18 -3.26
C ILE A 4 6.18 -11.73 -4.64
N ASN A 5 5.90 -12.56 -5.65
CA ASN A 5 6.32 -12.25 -7.01
C ASN A 5 5.29 -11.38 -7.74
N PHE A 6 5.44 -10.06 -7.67
CA PHE A 6 4.63 -9.10 -8.44
C PHE A 6 5.11 -8.92 -9.89
N SER A 7 6.16 -9.60 -10.35
CA SER A 7 6.39 -9.71 -11.81
C SER A 7 5.33 -10.58 -12.51
N ASN A 8 4.59 -11.40 -11.74
CA ASN A 8 3.44 -12.11 -12.22
C ASN A 8 2.20 -11.19 -12.19
N PRO A 9 1.55 -10.91 -13.34
CA PRO A 9 0.36 -10.07 -13.40
C PRO A 9 -0.81 -10.56 -12.53
N PHE A 10 -0.93 -11.88 -12.34
CA PHE A 10 -1.97 -12.45 -11.48
C PHE A 10 -1.76 -12.05 -10.01
N SER A 11 -0.52 -12.02 -9.53
CA SER A 11 -0.20 -11.57 -8.17
C SER A 11 -0.55 -10.09 -7.98
N ILE A 12 -0.28 -9.25 -8.98
CA ILE A 12 -0.67 -7.83 -8.95
C ILE A 12 -2.20 -7.72 -8.87
N PHE A 13 -2.92 -8.47 -9.70
CA PHE A 13 -4.38 -8.46 -9.72
C PHE A 13 -4.99 -8.82 -8.36
N VAL A 14 -4.47 -9.88 -7.71
CA VAL A 14 -4.87 -10.26 -6.35
C VAL A 14 -4.56 -9.13 -5.35
N GLY A 15 -3.38 -8.52 -5.44
CA GLY A 15 -2.99 -7.37 -4.61
C GLY A 15 -3.95 -6.19 -4.74
N VAL A 16 -4.37 -5.86 -5.96
CA VAL A 16 -5.35 -4.79 -6.24
C VAL A 16 -6.72 -5.12 -5.64
N ILE A 17 -7.21 -6.35 -5.81
CA ILE A 17 -8.50 -6.77 -5.21
C ILE A 17 -8.43 -6.63 -3.69
N LEU A 18 -7.39 -7.16 -3.05
CA LEU A 18 -7.23 -7.06 -1.60
C LEU A 18 -7.15 -5.61 -1.13
N PHE A 19 -6.39 -4.76 -1.84
CA PHE A 19 -6.30 -3.33 -1.56
C PHE A 19 -7.69 -2.66 -1.58
N VAL A 20 -8.47 -2.90 -2.63
CA VAL A 20 -9.82 -2.33 -2.78
C VAL A 20 -10.76 -2.81 -1.69
N LEU A 21 -10.72 -4.10 -1.33
CA LEU A 21 -11.55 -4.67 -0.27
C LEU A 21 -11.20 -4.08 1.11
N VAL A 22 -9.91 -3.94 1.43
CA VAL A 22 -9.46 -3.34 2.69
C VAL A 22 -9.80 -1.85 2.73
N LEU A 23 -9.63 -1.13 1.63
CA LEU A 23 -10.04 0.28 1.53
C LEU A 23 -11.56 0.44 1.70
N TYR A 24 -12.35 -0.41 1.07
CA TYR A 24 -13.81 -0.41 1.23
C TYR A 24 -14.20 -0.65 2.70
N LEU A 25 -13.56 -1.60 3.37
CA LEU A 25 -13.75 -1.87 4.79
C LEU A 25 -13.40 -0.65 5.65
N ALA A 26 -12.23 -0.03 5.41
CA ALA A 26 -11.77 1.16 6.14
C ALA A 26 -12.71 2.35 5.98
N LYS A 27 -13.14 2.63 4.73
CA LYS A 27 -14.07 3.69 4.40
C LYS A 27 -15.45 3.47 5.04
N THR A 28 -15.98 2.26 4.97
CA THR A 28 -17.31 1.92 5.50
C THR A 28 -17.37 2.09 7.01
N ASN A 29 -16.31 1.69 7.70
CA ASN A 29 -16.21 1.81 9.16
C ASN A 29 -15.66 3.16 9.62
N LYS A 30 -15.17 4.00 8.68
CA LYS A 30 -14.47 5.27 8.94
C LYS A 30 -13.35 5.10 9.97
N LYS A 31 -12.49 4.11 9.71
CA LYS A 31 -11.36 3.75 10.57
C LYS A 31 -10.06 3.81 9.80
N ALA A 32 -9.31 4.89 10.00
CA ALA A 32 -8.05 5.14 9.29
C ALA A 32 -6.97 4.12 9.65
N TRP A 33 -7.00 3.57 10.87
CA TRP A 33 -6.03 2.56 11.30
C TRP A 33 -6.06 1.30 10.41
N ILE A 34 -7.19 0.97 9.76
CA ILE A 34 -7.30 -0.17 8.83
C ILE A 34 -6.48 0.08 7.56
N THR A 35 -6.56 1.28 6.97
CA THR A 35 -5.67 1.68 5.87
C THR A 35 -4.21 1.84 6.33
N GLY A 36 -4.00 2.22 7.60
CA GLY A 36 -2.68 2.32 8.20
C GLY A 36 -1.97 0.97 8.32
N THR A 37 -2.66 -0.08 8.77
CA THR A 37 -2.08 -1.43 8.82
C THR A 37 -1.72 -1.95 7.42
N MET A 38 -2.55 -1.64 6.42
CA MET A 38 -2.25 -1.96 5.02
C MET A 38 -0.99 -1.24 4.51
N LEU A 39 -0.82 0.05 4.82
CA LEU A 39 0.41 0.79 4.52
C LEU A 39 1.64 0.11 5.14
N PHE A 40 1.59 -0.24 6.42
CA PHE A 40 2.70 -0.92 7.09
C PHE A 40 2.98 -2.30 6.52
N ALA A 41 1.97 -3.04 6.04
CA ALA A 41 2.17 -4.32 5.38
C ALA A 41 2.99 -4.17 4.09
N PHE A 42 2.68 -3.18 3.24
CA PHE A 42 3.45 -2.93 2.01
C PHE A 42 4.86 -2.39 2.28
N ILE A 43 5.04 -1.57 3.34
CA ILE A 43 6.40 -1.19 3.79
C ILE A 43 7.19 -2.42 4.22
N GLY A 44 6.56 -3.35 4.96
CA GLY A 44 7.17 -4.63 5.33
C GLY A 44 7.58 -5.45 4.11
N LEU A 45 6.72 -5.56 3.10
CA LEU A 45 7.04 -6.23 1.84
C LEU A 45 8.23 -5.60 1.12
N LEU A 46 8.30 -4.27 1.06
CA LEU A 46 9.44 -3.57 0.46
C LEU A 46 10.76 -3.89 1.18
N ILE A 47 10.73 -3.95 2.52
CA ILE A 47 11.89 -4.36 3.32
C ILE A 47 12.28 -5.81 2.96
N CYS A 48 11.32 -6.72 2.87
CA CYS A 48 11.56 -8.10 2.46
C CYS A 48 12.19 -8.17 1.05
N HIS A 49 11.63 -7.50 0.05
CA HIS A 49 12.21 -7.47 -1.31
C HIS A 49 13.61 -6.83 -1.34
N THR A 50 13.88 -5.85 -0.48
CA THR A 50 15.23 -5.26 -0.33
C THR A 50 16.21 -6.28 0.24
N ILE A 51 15.80 -7.08 1.24
CA ILE A 51 16.62 -8.15 1.79
C ILE A 51 16.87 -9.22 0.72
N GLU A 52 15.86 -9.61 -0.05
CA GLU A 52 16.02 -10.57 -1.15
C GLU A 52 16.93 -10.05 -2.25
N PHE A 53 16.85 -8.76 -2.57
CA PHE A 53 17.75 -8.12 -3.53
C PHE A 53 19.22 -8.31 -3.13
N VAL A 54 19.54 -8.06 -1.86
CA VAL A 54 20.90 -8.21 -1.32
C VAL A 54 21.30 -9.69 -1.23
N ALA A 55 20.39 -10.56 -0.79
CA ALA A 55 20.71 -11.96 -0.50
C ALA A 55 20.83 -12.84 -1.76
N ILE A 56 19.95 -12.63 -2.75
CA ILE A 56 19.80 -13.53 -3.91
C ILE A 56 19.69 -12.80 -5.25
N GLY A 57 19.68 -11.46 -5.28
CA GLY A 57 19.45 -10.68 -6.50
C GLY A 57 20.50 -10.86 -7.60
N SER A 58 21.73 -11.28 -7.26
CA SER A 58 22.81 -11.54 -8.23
C SER A 58 22.83 -12.97 -8.78
N GLN A 59 21.95 -13.86 -8.33
CA GLN A 59 21.98 -15.26 -8.74
C GLN A 59 21.54 -15.48 -10.19
N SER A 60 20.66 -14.63 -10.72
CA SER A 60 20.27 -14.62 -12.14
C SER A 60 19.55 -13.32 -12.51
N ASP A 61 19.57 -12.98 -13.80
CA ASP A 61 18.82 -11.85 -14.35
C ASP A 61 17.30 -11.98 -14.14
N GLU A 62 16.78 -13.21 -14.14
CA GLU A 62 15.36 -13.47 -13.90
C GLU A 62 14.98 -13.10 -12.45
N ILE A 63 15.77 -13.54 -11.48
CA ILE A 63 15.56 -13.22 -10.06
C ILE A 63 15.71 -11.71 -9.83
N TYR A 64 16.75 -11.09 -10.40
CA TYR A 64 16.97 -9.65 -10.33
C TYR A 64 15.74 -8.87 -10.81
N LYS A 65 15.24 -9.19 -12.02
CA LYS A 65 14.08 -8.50 -12.61
C LYS A 65 12.82 -8.73 -11.80
N ALA A 66 12.60 -9.94 -11.29
CA ALA A 66 11.44 -10.25 -10.47
C ALA A 66 11.42 -9.45 -9.16
N ILE A 67 12.56 -9.34 -8.47
CA ILE A 67 12.68 -8.58 -7.22
C ILE A 67 12.51 -7.07 -7.47
N ILE A 68 13.20 -6.51 -8.47
CA ILE A 68 13.10 -5.07 -8.78
C ILE A 68 11.68 -4.68 -9.20
N THR A 69 11.04 -5.50 -10.04
CA THR A 69 9.63 -5.28 -10.42
C THR A 69 8.74 -5.32 -9.18
N SER A 70 8.98 -6.26 -8.26
CA SER A 70 8.14 -6.41 -7.07
C SER A 70 8.32 -5.25 -6.08
N ALA A 71 9.56 -4.80 -5.85
CA ALA A 71 9.83 -3.60 -5.07
C ALA A 71 9.20 -2.34 -5.68
N GLY A 72 9.21 -2.23 -7.02
CA GLY A 72 8.52 -1.13 -7.72
C GLY A 72 7.00 -1.15 -7.48
N VAL A 73 6.38 -2.33 -7.50
CA VAL A 73 4.96 -2.49 -7.21
C VAL A 73 4.63 -2.20 -5.74
N ASP A 74 5.51 -2.57 -4.80
CA ASP A 74 5.33 -2.19 -3.38
C ASP A 74 5.26 -0.68 -3.22
N LEU A 75 6.15 0.08 -3.87
CA LEU A 75 6.16 1.55 -3.80
C LEU A 75 4.84 2.16 -4.30
N ILE A 76 4.24 1.59 -5.36
CA ILE A 76 2.93 2.00 -5.85
C ILE A 76 1.86 1.75 -4.78
N PHE A 77 1.84 0.56 -4.17
CA PHE A 77 0.87 0.24 -3.13
C PHE A 77 1.08 1.03 -1.84
N ILE A 78 2.32 1.33 -1.46
CA ILE A 78 2.65 2.23 -0.34
C ILE A 78 2.05 3.61 -0.61
N PHE A 79 2.28 4.17 -1.79
CA PHE A 79 1.74 5.46 -2.19
C PHE A 79 0.21 5.48 -2.14
N LEU A 80 -0.43 4.47 -2.75
CA LEU A 80 -1.90 4.35 -2.75
C LEU A 80 -2.46 4.18 -1.33
N SER A 81 -1.80 3.37 -0.49
CA SER A 81 -2.22 3.15 0.90
C SER A 81 -2.08 4.40 1.74
N PHE A 82 -1.00 5.17 1.55
CA PHE A 82 -0.77 6.42 2.26
C PHE A 82 -1.82 7.48 1.93
N ILE A 83 -2.11 7.69 0.64
CA ILE A 83 -3.16 8.63 0.21
C ILE A 83 -4.52 8.17 0.73
N SER A 84 -4.82 6.88 0.65
CA SER A 84 -6.07 6.31 1.17
C SER A 84 -6.20 6.46 2.68
N TYR A 85 -5.09 6.33 3.41
CA TYR A 85 -5.04 6.56 4.85
C TYR A 85 -5.42 7.99 5.21
N LEU A 86 -4.84 8.99 4.54
CA LEU A 86 -5.17 10.40 4.75
C LEU A 86 -6.65 10.69 4.45
N TRP A 87 -7.17 10.09 3.38
CA TRP A 87 -8.58 10.25 3.03
C TRP A 87 -9.52 9.67 4.09
N VAL A 88 -9.26 8.47 4.59
CA VAL A 88 -10.10 7.84 5.63
C VAL A 88 -9.92 8.55 6.99
N ASP A 89 -8.72 9.07 7.29
CA ASP A 89 -8.46 9.86 8.50
C ASP A 89 -9.27 11.16 8.52
N ASP A 90 -9.33 11.89 7.41
CA ASP A 90 -10.18 13.08 7.29
C ASP A 90 -11.67 12.73 7.53
N MET A 91 -12.16 11.62 6.98
CA MET A 91 -13.52 11.14 7.23
C MET A 91 -13.76 10.81 8.72
N GLU A 92 -12.81 10.11 9.36
CA GLU A 92 -12.87 9.75 10.79
C GLU A 92 -12.82 11.00 11.69
N ALA A 93 -11.98 11.97 11.35
CA ALA A 93 -11.83 13.23 12.06
C ALA A 93 -13.11 14.08 12.02
N LYS A 94 -13.71 14.21 10.83
CA LYS A 94 -14.99 14.91 10.61
C LYS A 94 -16.14 14.27 11.42
N GLU A 95 -16.21 12.95 11.49
CA GLU A 95 -17.24 12.26 12.28
C GLU A 95 -16.97 12.34 13.78
N GLY A 96 -15.72 12.15 14.20
CA GLY A 96 -15.32 12.12 15.60
C GLY A 96 -15.19 13.51 16.27
N LYS A 97 -15.32 14.61 15.51
CA LYS A 97 -14.96 15.98 15.92
C LYS A 97 -13.53 16.08 16.46
N ARG A 98 -12.61 15.32 15.85
CA ARG A 98 -11.18 15.29 16.20
C ARG A 98 -10.38 16.02 15.12
N LYS A 99 -9.15 16.41 15.44
CA LYS A 99 -8.23 16.91 14.40
C LYS A 99 -7.75 15.74 13.56
N SER A 100 -7.80 15.90 12.24
CA SER A 100 -7.10 15.02 11.30
C SER A 100 -5.59 15.13 11.53
N ILE A 101 -4.88 14.06 11.20
CA ILE A 101 -3.42 13.99 11.27
C ILE A 101 -2.78 14.91 10.22
N ASP A 102 -3.33 14.97 9.01
CA ASP A 102 -2.93 15.90 7.96
C ASP A 102 -4.09 16.15 6.99
N ASN A 103 -4.33 17.42 6.68
CA ASN A 103 -5.43 17.91 5.85
C ASN A 103 -4.94 18.63 4.57
N SER A 104 -3.66 18.45 4.21
CA SER A 104 -3.05 19.00 2.99
C SER A 104 -3.75 18.58 1.69
N LEU A 105 -4.49 17.46 1.72
CA LEU A 105 -5.25 16.92 0.58
C LEU A 105 -6.76 17.23 0.62
N ASP A 106 -7.24 18.07 1.53
CA ASP A 106 -8.68 18.42 1.64
C ASP A 106 -9.27 18.91 0.31
N TRP A 107 -8.50 19.68 -0.45
CA TRP A 107 -8.92 20.22 -1.75
C TRP A 107 -9.19 19.14 -2.80
N PHE A 108 -8.58 17.96 -2.65
CA PHE A 108 -8.71 16.83 -3.56
C PHE A 108 -9.99 16.04 -3.27
N TRP A 109 -10.32 15.83 -1.99
CA TRP A 109 -11.46 14.99 -1.59
C TRP A 109 -12.77 15.75 -1.40
N ASN A 110 -12.76 17.05 -1.08
CA ASN A 110 -13.98 17.84 -0.84
C ASN A 110 -14.88 18.01 -2.09
N LYS A 111 -14.47 17.48 -3.25
CA LYS A 111 -15.25 17.45 -4.49
C LYS A 111 -16.07 16.16 -4.65
N VAL A 112 -15.91 15.19 -3.75
CA VAL A 112 -16.55 13.86 -3.75
C VAL A 112 -17.39 13.70 -2.50
#